data_AF-A0A7W0C0K4-F1
#
_entry.id   AF-A0A7W0C0K4-F1
#
_cell.length_a   1.000
_cell.length_b   1.000
_cell.length_c   1.000
_cell.angle_alpha   90.00
_cell.angle_beta   90.00
_cell.angle_gamma   90.00
#
_symmetry.space_group_name_H-M   'P 1'
#
loop_
_entity.id
_entity.type
_entity.pdbx_description
1 polymer ?
#
loop_
_entity_poly.entity_id
_entity_poly.type
_entity_poly.pdbx_seq_one_letter_code
_entity_poly.pdbx_strand_id
1 'polypeptide(L)'
;MNVLLRIDAQTKQCIEDFNNLIKKQEHLIKQLNQLIKEKEEHTIPLVSTVRKLIEHGLSKDEILDITNISSEEFDRILSENKHYQLPYPYLNYEESKQFEKLLEDIRKSKDIYELIDAEKERERIKFIHHVLLRYQKEIDLLSPQENEDSGEKMMKYLERTVKSEQAKSVYSLLVRIFGNEIKRKREEVLIKVSDD
;
A
#
# COMPACT_ATOMS: atom_id res chain seq x y z
N MET A 1 -6.22 3.60 -76.02
CA MET A 1 -5.81 4.79 -75.23
C MET A 1 -6.75 5.11 -74.06
N ASN A 2 -8.09 5.01 -74.20
CA ASN A 2 -9.04 5.38 -73.13
C ASN A 2 -9.06 4.47 -71.88
N VAL A 3 -8.74 3.17 -72.01
CA VAL A 3 -8.80 2.23 -70.88
C VAL A 3 -7.66 2.47 -69.88
N LEU A 4 -6.45 2.77 -70.37
CA LEU A 4 -5.27 3.06 -69.55
C LEU A 4 -5.46 4.33 -68.70
N LEU A 5 -6.06 5.38 -69.28
CA LEU A 5 -6.38 6.62 -68.55
C LEU A 5 -7.42 6.39 -67.44
N ARG A 6 -8.37 5.47 -67.67
CA ARG A 6 -9.41 5.13 -66.69
C ARG A 6 -8.84 4.33 -65.52
N ILE A 7 -7.91 3.41 -65.79
CA ILE A 7 -7.19 2.63 -64.77
C ILE A 7 -6.29 3.55 -63.93
N ASP A 8 -5.58 4.49 -64.56
CA ASP A 8 -4.73 5.47 -63.84
C ASP A 8 -5.54 6.36 -62.90
N ALA A 9 -6.70 6.86 -63.36
CA ALA A 9 -7.61 7.65 -62.53
C ALA A 9 -8.20 6.85 -61.35
N GLN A 10 -8.60 5.59 -61.57
CA GLN A 10 -9.09 4.71 -60.51
C GLN A 10 -8.00 4.36 -59.49
N THR A 11 -6.77 4.16 -59.96
CA THR A 11 -5.64 3.84 -59.07
C THR A 11 -5.28 5.05 -58.20
N LYS A 12 -5.30 6.26 -58.77
CA LYS A 12 -5.10 7.51 -58.01
C LYS A 12 -6.18 7.74 -56.96
N GLN A 13 -7.45 7.54 -57.31
CA GLN A 13 -8.56 7.64 -56.35
C GLN A 13 -8.43 6.63 -55.22
N CYS A 14 -8.08 5.37 -55.55
CA CYS A 14 -7.87 4.32 -54.56
C CYS A 14 -6.73 4.67 -53.58
N ILE A 15 -5.60 5.20 -54.09
CA ILE A 15 -4.48 5.66 -53.26
C ILE A 15 -4.90 6.82 -52.34
N GLU A 16 -5.71 7.76 -52.85
CA GLU A 16 -6.21 8.88 -52.07
C GLU A 16 -7.18 8.43 -50.96
N ASP A 17 -8.06 7.49 -51.26
CA ASP A 17 -8.97 6.88 -50.29
C ASP A 17 -8.21 6.14 -49.19
N PHE A 18 -7.15 5.38 -49.55
CA PHE A 18 -6.26 4.73 -48.58
C PHE A 18 -5.54 5.75 -47.70
N ASN A 19 -5.00 6.83 -48.28
CA ASN A 19 -4.34 7.89 -47.51
C ASN A 19 -5.30 8.58 -46.54
N ASN A 20 -6.55 8.78 -46.94
CA ASN A 20 -7.59 9.34 -46.07
C ASN A 20 -7.96 8.37 -44.95
N LEU A 21 -7.97 7.05 -45.22
CA LEU A 21 -8.20 6.02 -44.22
C LEU A 21 -7.08 5.97 -43.18
N ILE A 22 -5.81 6.02 -43.62
CA ILE A 22 -4.63 6.05 -42.75
C ILE A 22 -4.69 7.28 -41.83
N LYS A 23 -5.00 8.46 -42.38
CA LYS A 23 -5.17 9.69 -41.58
C LYS A 23 -6.27 9.55 -40.52
N LYS A 24 -7.40 8.90 -40.85
CA LYS A 24 -8.47 8.64 -39.88
C LYS A 24 -8.01 7.68 -38.78
N GLN A 25 -7.27 6.62 -39.13
CA GLN A 25 -6.71 5.67 -38.16
C GLN A 25 -5.70 6.36 -37.22
N GLU A 26 -4.80 7.19 -37.76
CA GLU A 26 -3.85 7.97 -36.95
C GLU A 26 -4.57 8.93 -35.99
N HIS A 27 -5.65 9.56 -36.45
CA HIS A 27 -6.46 10.45 -35.61
C HIS A 27 -7.16 9.69 -34.48
N LEU A 28 -7.74 8.53 -34.79
CA LEU A 28 -8.38 7.66 -33.78
C LEU A 28 -7.37 7.16 -32.74
N ILE A 29 -6.16 6.77 -33.15
CA ILE A 29 -5.09 6.36 -32.23
C ILE A 29 -4.72 7.51 -31.29
N LYS A 30 -4.60 8.74 -31.82
CA LYS A 30 -4.34 9.93 -31.00
C LYS A 30 -5.46 10.19 -29.98
N GLN A 31 -6.72 10.10 -30.40
CA GLN A 31 -7.86 10.25 -29.50
C GLN A 31 -7.88 9.16 -28.42
N LEU A 32 -7.59 7.91 -28.79
CA LEU A 32 -7.54 6.79 -27.85
C LEU A 32 -6.44 6.99 -26.80
N ASN A 33 -5.24 7.38 -27.23
CA ASN A 33 -4.12 7.67 -26.32
C ASN A 33 -4.42 8.84 -25.40
N GLN A 34 -5.15 9.86 -25.87
CA GLN A 34 -5.56 10.98 -25.05
C GLN A 34 -6.60 10.57 -23.99
N LEU A 35 -7.59 9.76 -24.37
CA LEU A 35 -8.56 9.18 -23.43
C LEU A 35 -7.90 8.25 -22.40
N ILE A 36 -6.91 7.46 -22.81
CA ILE A 36 -6.11 6.62 -21.91
C ILE A 36 -5.37 7.51 -20.90
N LYS A 37 -4.69 8.55 -21.38
CA LYS A 37 -3.93 9.48 -20.52
C LYS A 37 -4.83 10.23 -19.54
N GLU A 38 -5.99 10.72 -20.01
CA GLU A 38 -6.99 11.36 -19.14
C GLU A 38 -7.52 10.39 -18.09
N LYS A 39 -7.75 9.12 -18.44
CA LYS A 39 -8.18 8.10 -17.48
C LYS A 39 -7.07 7.74 -16.48
N GLU A 40 -5.83 7.60 -16.93
CA GLU A 40 -4.64 7.31 -16.10
C GLU A 40 -4.33 8.44 -15.11
N GLU A 41 -4.45 9.71 -15.51
CA GLU A 41 -4.26 10.87 -14.61
C GLU A 41 -5.27 10.89 -13.45
N HIS A 42 -6.46 10.29 -13.64
CA HIS A 42 -7.53 10.23 -12.64
C HIS A 42 -7.67 8.86 -11.96
N THR A 43 -6.86 7.87 -12.34
CA THR A 43 -6.85 6.55 -11.67
C THR A 43 -5.74 6.49 -10.65
N ILE A 44 -6.10 6.29 -9.39
CA ILE A 44 -5.14 5.99 -8.33
C ILE A 44 -4.52 4.62 -8.66
N PRO A 45 -3.19 4.50 -8.74
CA PRO A 45 -2.54 3.23 -9.05
C PRO A 45 -3.00 2.12 -8.11
N LEU A 46 -3.38 0.96 -8.65
CA LEU A 46 -3.86 -0.19 -7.87
C LEU A 46 -2.94 -0.53 -6.71
N VAL A 47 -1.62 -0.51 -6.95
CA VAL A 47 -0.59 -0.74 -5.94
C VAL A 47 -0.67 0.27 -4.79
N SER A 48 -0.89 1.56 -5.11
CA SER A 48 -1.05 2.62 -4.09
C SER A 48 -2.35 2.45 -3.31
N THR A 49 -3.42 2.04 -3.97
CA THR A 49 -4.72 1.75 -3.34
C THR A 49 -4.61 0.55 -2.40
N VAL A 50 -4.08 -0.59 -2.87
CA VAL A 50 -3.86 -1.79 -2.05
C VAL A 50 -2.98 -1.45 -0.85
N ARG A 51 -1.87 -0.73 -1.05
CA ARG A 51 -1.03 -0.24 0.04
C ARG A 51 -1.83 0.56 1.06
N LYS A 52 -2.60 1.55 0.65
CA LYS A 52 -3.40 2.38 1.56
C LYS A 52 -4.45 1.56 2.30
N LEU A 53 -5.06 0.56 1.66
CA LEU A 53 -6.03 -0.31 2.31
C LEU A 53 -5.35 -1.20 3.38
N ILE A 54 -4.13 -1.68 3.13
CA ILE A 54 -3.31 -2.38 4.14
C ILE A 54 -2.88 -1.41 5.25
N GLU A 55 -2.48 -0.16 4.94
CA GLU A 55 -2.23 0.92 5.91
C GLU A 55 -3.47 1.21 6.75
N HIS A 56 -4.65 1.06 6.14
CA HIS A 56 -5.93 1.13 6.81
C HIS A 56 -6.36 -0.18 7.48
N GLY A 57 -5.48 -1.17 7.56
CA GLY A 57 -5.67 -2.39 8.34
C GLY A 57 -6.81 -3.28 7.84
N LEU A 58 -7.22 -3.14 6.58
CA LEU A 58 -8.17 -4.06 5.98
C LEU A 58 -7.52 -5.44 5.82
N SER A 59 -8.30 -6.47 6.08
CA SER A 59 -7.91 -7.86 5.86
C SER A 59 -7.73 -8.13 4.36
N LYS A 60 -7.01 -9.22 4.04
CA LYS A 60 -6.84 -9.67 2.66
C LYS A 60 -8.19 -9.79 1.96
N ASP A 61 -9.16 -10.45 2.59
CA ASP A 61 -10.49 -10.67 2.00
C ASP A 61 -11.23 -9.35 1.73
N GLU A 62 -11.21 -8.40 2.68
CA GLU A 62 -11.80 -7.07 2.48
C GLU A 62 -11.11 -6.29 1.35
N ILE A 63 -9.80 -6.42 1.21
CA ILE A 63 -9.04 -5.78 0.12
C ILE A 63 -9.41 -6.41 -1.22
N LEU A 64 -9.50 -7.74 -1.27
CA LEU A 64 -9.90 -8.47 -2.49
C LEU A 64 -11.33 -8.05 -2.90
N ASP A 65 -12.24 -7.91 -1.96
CA ASP A 65 -13.62 -7.46 -2.22
C ASP A 65 -13.69 -6.01 -2.73
N ILE A 66 -12.90 -5.09 -2.15
CA ILE A 66 -12.90 -3.67 -2.53
C ILE A 66 -12.20 -3.43 -3.86
N THR A 67 -11.10 -4.13 -4.11
CA THR A 67 -10.25 -3.91 -5.29
C THR A 67 -10.58 -4.83 -6.45
N ASN A 68 -11.37 -5.88 -6.19
CA ASN A 68 -11.77 -6.92 -7.15
C ASN A 68 -10.58 -7.58 -7.87
N ILE A 69 -9.44 -7.66 -7.18
CA ILE A 69 -8.24 -8.34 -7.68
C ILE A 69 -8.26 -9.81 -7.25
N SER A 70 -7.53 -10.66 -7.96
CA SER A 70 -7.35 -12.05 -7.53
C SER A 70 -6.40 -12.13 -6.33
N SER A 71 -6.55 -13.19 -5.52
CA SER A 71 -5.60 -13.47 -4.43
C SER A 71 -4.15 -13.55 -4.94
N GLU A 72 -3.94 -14.11 -6.12
CA GLU A 72 -2.61 -14.26 -6.75
C GLU A 72 -1.99 -12.89 -7.09
N GLU A 73 -2.79 -11.96 -7.61
CA GLU A 73 -2.32 -10.62 -7.94
C GLU A 73 -2.04 -9.81 -6.66
N PHE A 74 -2.84 -10.00 -5.60
CA PHE A 74 -2.55 -9.43 -4.29
C PHE A 74 -1.21 -9.93 -3.72
N ASP A 75 -0.99 -11.24 -3.74
CA ASP A 75 0.25 -11.85 -3.24
C ASP A 75 1.46 -11.42 -4.09
N ARG A 76 1.29 -11.26 -5.41
CA ARG A 76 2.30 -10.70 -6.32
C ARG A 76 2.64 -9.26 -5.95
N ILE A 77 1.64 -8.38 -5.78
CA ILE A 77 1.85 -6.97 -5.38
C ILE A 77 2.64 -6.88 -4.06
N LEU A 78 2.31 -7.73 -3.08
CA LEU A 78 3.02 -7.80 -1.82
C LEU A 78 4.46 -8.32 -1.96
N SER A 79 4.66 -9.35 -2.80
CA SER A 79 5.97 -9.96 -3.00
C SER A 79 6.96 -9.04 -3.73
N GLU A 80 6.47 -8.27 -4.71
CA GLU A 80 7.22 -7.27 -5.47
C GLU A 80 7.52 -6.03 -4.62
N ASN A 81 6.69 -5.77 -3.60
CA ASN A 81 6.81 -4.60 -2.73
C ASN A 81 6.84 -5.03 -1.26
N LYS A 82 7.90 -5.72 -0.86
CA LYS A 82 8.12 -6.18 0.52
C LYS A 82 8.01 -5.06 1.57
N HIS A 83 8.20 -3.80 1.16
CA HIS A 83 8.00 -2.62 1.99
C HIS A 83 6.52 -2.27 2.29
N TYR A 84 5.54 -2.98 1.74
CA TYR A 84 4.12 -2.83 2.09
C TYR A 84 3.65 -3.77 3.18
N GLN A 85 4.51 -4.67 3.66
CA GLN A 85 4.21 -5.43 4.84
C GLN A 85 4.23 -4.46 6.01
N LEU A 86 3.08 -4.03 6.48
CA LEU A 86 2.97 -3.22 7.68
C LEU A 86 2.98 -4.14 8.89
N PRO A 87 3.75 -3.85 9.95
CA PRO A 87 4.53 -2.64 10.27
C PRO A 87 6.02 -2.67 9.85
N TYR A 88 6.44 -3.69 9.10
CA TYR A 88 7.84 -4.08 8.94
C TYR A 88 8.82 -3.01 8.44
N PRO A 89 8.48 -2.01 7.58
CA PRO A 89 9.37 -0.91 7.23
C PRO A 89 9.86 -0.09 8.41
N TYR A 90 9.09 -0.11 9.50
CA TYR A 90 9.34 0.71 10.67
C TYR A 90 9.90 -0.06 11.85
N LEU A 91 9.84 -1.39 11.79
CA LEU A 91 10.36 -2.28 12.82
C LEU A 91 11.75 -2.76 12.43
N ASN A 92 12.63 -2.87 13.42
CA ASN A 92 13.86 -3.62 13.21
C ASN A 92 13.58 -5.13 13.17
N TYR A 93 14.60 -5.93 12.87
CA TYR A 93 14.46 -7.38 12.72
C TYR A 93 13.93 -8.08 13.98
N GLU A 94 14.38 -7.68 15.17
CA GLU A 94 13.95 -8.28 16.44
C GLU A 94 12.55 -7.81 16.83
N GLU A 95 12.23 -6.54 16.61
CA GLU A 95 10.87 -6.01 16.78
C GLU A 95 9.88 -6.70 15.85
N SER A 96 10.28 -6.99 14.61
CA SER A 96 9.44 -7.70 13.63
C SER A 96 9.12 -9.12 14.08
N LYS A 97 10.12 -9.84 14.64
CA LYS A 97 9.87 -11.19 15.21
C LYS A 97 8.91 -11.15 16.39
N GLN A 98 9.09 -10.18 17.30
CA GLN A 98 8.22 -10.04 18.47
C GLN A 98 6.80 -9.68 18.04
N PHE A 99 6.67 -8.78 17.07
CA PHE A 99 5.38 -8.41 16.50
C PHE A 99 4.64 -9.62 15.93
N GLU A 100 5.31 -10.44 15.09
CA GLU A 100 4.71 -11.65 14.54
C GLU A 100 4.31 -12.66 15.60
N LYS A 101 5.12 -12.83 16.64
CA LYS A 101 4.77 -13.69 17.77
C LYS A 101 3.48 -13.22 18.45
N LEU A 102 3.36 -11.91 18.73
CA LEU A 102 2.17 -11.33 19.36
C LEU A 102 0.91 -11.47 18.48
N LEU A 103 1.05 -11.34 17.16
CA LEU A 103 -0.05 -11.59 16.23
C LEU A 103 -0.46 -13.06 16.22
N GLU A 104 0.52 -13.96 16.21
CA GLU A 104 0.27 -15.39 16.21
C GLU A 104 -0.46 -15.85 17.48
N ASP A 105 -0.13 -15.24 18.62
CA ASP A 105 -0.83 -15.48 19.89
C ASP A 105 -2.31 -15.06 19.82
N ILE A 106 -2.63 -13.96 19.12
CA ILE A 106 -4.02 -13.56 18.84
C ILE A 106 -4.68 -14.59 17.92
N ARG A 107 -4.04 -14.95 16.81
CA ARG A 107 -4.58 -15.88 15.80
C ARG A 107 -4.91 -17.26 16.35
N LYS A 108 -4.09 -17.74 17.29
CA LYS A 108 -4.24 -19.04 17.96
C LYS A 108 -5.21 -19.04 19.13
N SER A 109 -5.68 -17.86 19.57
CA SER A 109 -6.60 -17.78 20.70
C SER A 109 -7.90 -18.53 20.40
N LYS A 110 -8.33 -19.40 21.31
CA LYS A 110 -9.46 -20.31 21.10
C LYS A 110 -10.77 -19.78 21.66
N ASP A 111 -10.69 -18.94 22.69
CA ASP A 111 -11.85 -18.34 23.33
C ASP A 111 -11.70 -16.81 23.46
N ILE A 112 -12.78 -16.15 23.86
CA ILE A 112 -12.82 -14.70 24.02
C ILE A 112 -12.02 -14.26 25.26
N TYR A 113 -11.94 -15.09 26.29
CA TYR A 113 -11.24 -14.77 27.54
C TYR A 113 -9.73 -14.64 27.31
N GLU A 114 -9.17 -15.49 26.43
CA GLU A 114 -7.79 -15.41 25.96
C GLU A 114 -7.50 -14.15 25.16
N LEU A 115 -8.52 -13.54 24.51
CA LEU A 115 -8.38 -12.30 23.74
C LEU A 115 -8.45 -11.05 24.61
N ILE A 116 -9.24 -11.07 25.68
CA ILE A 116 -9.40 -9.96 26.65
C ILE A 116 -8.47 -10.08 27.87
N ASP A 117 -7.52 -11.02 27.83
CA ASP A 117 -6.55 -11.22 28.90
C ASP A 117 -5.68 -9.96 29.11
N ALA A 118 -5.65 -9.48 30.35
CA ALA A 118 -4.98 -8.24 30.71
C ALA A 118 -3.45 -8.32 30.61
N GLU A 119 -2.84 -9.49 30.84
CA GLU A 119 -1.38 -9.61 30.73
C GLU A 119 -0.96 -9.64 29.26
N LYS A 120 -1.71 -10.33 28.38
CA LYS A 120 -1.48 -10.28 26.93
C LYS A 120 -1.65 -8.87 26.37
N GLU A 121 -2.65 -8.12 26.82
CA GLU A 121 -2.80 -6.71 26.44
C GLU A 121 -1.62 -5.86 26.93
N ARG A 122 -1.18 -6.10 28.16
CA ARG A 122 0.01 -5.45 28.72
C ARG A 122 1.28 -5.78 27.95
N GLU A 123 1.44 -7.00 27.45
CA GLU A 123 2.57 -7.39 26.59
C GLU A 123 2.56 -6.63 25.26
N ARG A 124 1.40 -6.49 24.61
CA ARG A 124 1.24 -5.68 23.40
C ARG A 124 1.57 -4.21 23.66
N ILE A 125 1.09 -3.64 24.76
CA ILE A 125 1.40 -2.26 25.17
C ILE A 125 2.90 -2.09 25.42
N LYS A 126 3.55 -3.03 26.14
CA LYS A 126 5.00 -3.02 26.37
C LYS A 126 5.77 -3.05 25.06
N PHE A 127 5.34 -3.87 24.10
CA PHE A 127 5.96 -3.93 22.77
C PHE A 127 5.84 -2.60 22.02
N ILE A 128 4.63 -2.03 21.94
CA ILE A 128 4.42 -0.71 21.30
C ILE A 128 5.30 0.35 21.97
N HIS A 129 5.34 0.36 23.30
CA HIS A 129 6.16 1.31 24.05
C HIS A 129 7.67 1.12 23.77
N HIS A 130 8.14 -0.12 23.68
CA HIS A 130 9.53 -0.42 23.34
C HIS A 130 9.92 0.16 21.97
N VAL A 131 9.08 -0.03 20.95
CA VAL A 131 9.30 0.53 19.61
C VAL A 131 9.35 2.06 19.66
N LEU A 132 8.42 2.69 20.39
CA LEU A 132 8.40 4.15 20.52
C LEU A 132 9.61 4.72 21.28
N LEU A 133 10.09 4.02 22.31
CA LEU A 133 11.30 4.40 23.03
C LEU A 133 12.54 4.36 22.12
N ARG A 134 12.62 3.42 21.18
CA ARG A 134 13.69 3.42 20.17
C ARG A 134 13.62 4.67 19.31
N TYR A 135 12.45 4.99 18.74
CA TYR A 135 12.28 6.21 17.95
C TYR A 135 12.62 7.48 18.74
N GLN A 136 12.25 7.54 20.02
CA GLN A 136 12.62 8.64 20.90
C GLN A 136 14.14 8.75 21.05
N LYS A 137 14.85 7.64 21.31
CA LYS A 137 16.31 7.64 21.38
C LYS A 137 16.96 8.09 20.07
N GLU A 138 16.44 7.64 18.93
CA GLU A 138 16.91 8.09 17.60
C GLU A 138 16.72 9.61 17.42
N ILE A 139 15.59 10.16 17.88
CA ILE A 139 15.31 11.59 17.85
C ILE A 139 16.26 12.36 18.77
N ASP A 140 16.52 11.84 19.98
CA ASP A 140 17.38 12.50 20.96
C ASP A 140 18.83 12.61 20.45
N LEU A 141 19.30 11.63 19.67
CA LEU A 141 20.60 11.65 18.99
C LEU A 141 20.73 12.74 17.92
N LEU A 142 19.60 13.25 17.40
CA LEU A 142 19.56 14.34 16.41
C LEU A 142 19.50 15.73 17.07
N SER A 143 19.73 15.82 18.38
CA SER A 143 19.76 17.10 19.07
C SER A 143 20.93 17.97 18.59
N PRO A 144 20.67 19.23 18.19
CA PRO A 144 21.73 20.11 17.66
C PRO A 144 22.75 20.45 18.75
N GLN A 145 24.03 20.37 18.42
CA GLN A 145 25.12 20.83 19.28
C GLN A 145 25.41 22.33 19.02
N GLU A 146 25.91 23.03 20.04
CA GLU A 146 26.22 24.46 19.95
C GLU A 146 27.21 24.78 18.80
N ASN A 147 28.12 23.85 18.55
CA ASN A 147 29.25 23.98 17.61
C ASN A 147 28.90 23.70 16.13
N GLU A 148 27.66 23.31 15.83
CA GLU A 148 27.27 22.91 14.47
C GLU A 148 26.97 24.11 13.55
N ASP A 149 27.30 23.94 12.27
CA ASP A 149 26.95 24.90 11.22
C ASP A 149 25.42 25.01 11.05
N SER A 150 24.98 26.18 10.58
CA SER A 150 23.59 26.48 10.27
C SER A 150 22.93 25.48 9.32
N GLY A 151 23.66 24.99 8.30
CA GLY A 151 23.17 23.96 7.38
C GLY A 151 22.97 22.60 8.06
N GLU A 152 23.88 22.21 8.94
CA GLU A 152 23.81 20.95 9.69
C GLU A 152 22.65 20.96 10.70
N LYS A 153 22.45 22.09 11.40
CA LYS A 153 21.30 22.31 12.30
C LYS A 153 19.97 22.17 11.55
N MET A 154 19.88 22.69 10.33
CA MET A 154 18.67 22.58 9.50
C MET A 154 18.40 21.13 9.06
N MET A 155 19.43 20.39 8.66
CA MET A 155 19.28 18.98 8.30
C MET A 155 18.80 18.13 9.48
N LYS A 156 19.39 18.30 10.67
CA LYS A 156 18.95 17.58 11.88
C LYS A 156 17.52 17.90 12.28
N TYR A 157 17.09 19.16 12.12
CA TYR A 157 15.71 19.55 12.35
C TYR A 157 14.73 18.83 11.40
N LEU A 158 15.07 18.77 10.11
CA LEU A 158 14.27 18.05 9.11
C LEU A 158 14.21 16.54 9.43
N GLU A 159 15.34 15.92 9.70
CA GLU A 159 15.42 14.50 10.08
C GLU A 159 14.61 14.18 11.34
N ARG A 160 14.70 15.05 12.36
CA ARG A 160 13.91 14.93 13.60
C ARG A 160 12.41 15.00 13.32
N THR A 161 11.99 15.92 12.45
CA THR A 161 10.59 16.06 12.05
C THR A 161 10.09 14.79 11.35
N VAL A 162 10.87 14.28 10.40
CA VAL A 162 10.56 13.02 9.70
C VAL A 162 10.47 11.85 10.67
N LYS A 163 11.42 11.71 11.60
CA LYS A 163 11.42 10.65 12.62
C LYS A 163 10.24 10.75 13.58
N SER A 164 9.82 11.96 13.94
CA SER A 164 8.63 12.18 14.77
C SER A 164 7.36 11.73 14.06
N GLU A 165 7.21 12.06 12.78
CA GLU A 165 6.07 11.60 11.97
C GLU A 165 6.09 10.08 11.76
N GLN A 166 7.26 9.49 11.58
CA GLN A 166 7.41 8.03 11.55
C GLN A 166 6.95 7.40 12.87
N ALA A 167 7.37 7.92 14.03
CA ALA A 167 6.96 7.39 15.33
C ALA A 167 5.43 7.43 15.52
N LYS A 168 4.77 8.53 15.12
CA LYS A 168 3.30 8.64 15.15
C LYS A 168 2.63 7.62 14.23
N SER A 169 3.16 7.48 13.02
CA SER A 169 2.66 6.53 12.02
C SER A 169 2.75 5.09 12.54
N VAL A 170 3.89 4.73 13.13
CA VAL A 170 4.12 3.40 13.73
C VAL A 170 3.17 3.12 14.88
N TYR A 171 3.02 4.07 15.80
CA TYR A 171 2.07 3.93 16.91
C TYR A 171 0.66 3.67 16.39
N SER A 172 0.17 4.54 15.50
CA SER A 172 -1.18 4.44 14.94
C SER A 172 -1.38 3.09 14.24
N LEU A 173 -0.36 2.61 13.56
CA LEU A 173 -0.43 1.39 12.78
C LEU A 173 -0.38 0.13 13.65
N LEU A 174 0.52 0.08 14.64
CA LEU A 174 0.60 -1.05 15.58
C LEU A 174 -0.70 -1.23 16.35
N VAL A 175 -1.24 -0.14 16.92
CA VAL A 175 -2.51 -0.16 17.66
C VAL A 175 -3.65 -0.64 16.75
N ARG A 176 -3.69 -0.15 15.51
CA ARG A 176 -4.70 -0.53 14.53
C ARG A 176 -4.63 -2.00 14.17
N ILE A 177 -3.44 -2.52 13.86
CA ILE A 177 -3.28 -3.93 13.46
C ILE A 177 -3.67 -4.85 14.61
N PHE A 178 -3.18 -4.60 15.83
CA PHE A 178 -3.59 -5.40 16.99
C PHE A 178 -5.10 -5.34 17.23
N GLY A 179 -5.70 -4.14 17.17
CA GLY A 179 -7.13 -3.96 17.34
C GLY A 179 -7.97 -4.71 16.30
N ASN A 180 -7.56 -4.64 15.03
CA ASN A 180 -8.24 -5.33 13.93
C ASN A 180 -8.10 -6.86 14.03
N GLU A 181 -6.91 -7.36 14.38
CA GLU A 181 -6.67 -8.79 14.53
C GLU A 181 -7.49 -9.36 15.70
N ILE A 182 -7.55 -8.65 16.83
CA ILE A 182 -8.39 -9.03 17.98
C ILE A 182 -9.87 -9.02 17.59
N LYS A 183 -10.32 -7.98 16.88
CA LYS A 183 -11.71 -7.88 16.41
C LYS A 183 -12.06 -9.06 15.51
N ARG A 184 -11.24 -9.33 14.48
CA ARG A 184 -11.44 -10.45 13.55
C ARG A 184 -11.50 -11.78 14.29
N LYS A 185 -10.56 -12.02 15.21
CA LYS A 185 -10.52 -13.28 15.96
C LYS A 185 -11.72 -13.42 16.89
N ARG A 186 -12.15 -12.34 17.52
CA ARG A 186 -13.36 -12.31 18.36
C ARG A 186 -14.60 -12.70 17.56
N GLU A 187 -14.76 -12.19 16.35
CA GLU A 187 -15.85 -12.56 15.44
C GLU A 187 -15.77 -14.05 15.06
N GLU A 188 -14.58 -14.54 14.70
CA GLU A 188 -14.37 -15.96 14.35
C GLU A 188 -14.74 -16.92 15.50
N VAL A 189 -14.33 -16.59 16.74
CA VAL A 189 -14.61 -17.40 17.93
C VAL A 189 -16.09 -17.35 18.29
N LEU A 190 -16.74 -16.18 18.20
CA LEU A 190 -18.17 -16.04 18.49
C LEU A 190 -19.05 -16.83 17.52
N ILE A 191 -18.73 -16.82 16.23
CA ILE A 191 -19.47 -17.57 15.21
C ILE A 191 -19.38 -19.07 15.49
N LYS A 192 -18.18 -19.58 15.81
CA LYS A 192 -17.97 -21.02 16.12
C LYS A 192 -18.76 -21.50 17.34
N VAL A 193 -18.97 -20.66 18.35
CA VAL A 193 -19.81 -20.98 19.52
C VAL A 193 -21.31 -20.99 19.18
N SER A 194 -21.71 -20.35 18.07
CA SER A 194 -23.12 -20.26 17.66
C SER A 194 -23.57 -21.45 16.80
N ASP A 195 -22.62 -22.19 16.23
CA ASP A 195 -22.86 -23.38 15.40
C ASP A 195 -22.88 -24.70 16.21
N ASP A 196 -22.50 -24.65 17.50
CA ASP A 196 -22.57 -25.75 18.48
C ASP A 196 -23.82 -25.63 19.39
#